data_AF-A0A1I1M4T8-F1
#
_entry.id   AF-A0A1I1M4T8-F1
#
_cell.length_a   1.000
_cell.length_b   1.000
_cell.length_c   1.000
_cell.angle_alpha   90.00
_cell.angle_beta   90.00
_cell.angle_gamma   90.00
#
_symmetry.space_group_name_H-M   'P 1'
#
loop_
_entity.id
_entity.type
_entity.pdbx_description
1 polymer ?
#
loop_
_entity_poly.entity_id
_entity_poly.type
_entity_poly.pdbx_seq_one_letter_code
_entity_poly.pdbx_strand_id
1 'polypeptide(L)'
;MAGRREKKNDIQGKWLKEALAKQGVSVYRLAKELGISREKFYRHIGNKTYLSSESLAAIARLYPSMNMRYVLTGEGVPMTT
;
A
#
# COMPACT_ATOMS: atom_id res chain seq x y z
N MET A 1 11.01 27.18 20.59
CA MET A 1 10.70 25.78 20.27
C MET A 1 10.05 25.73 18.89
N ALA A 2 10.82 25.42 17.84
CA ALA A 2 10.29 25.33 16.49
C ALA A 2 9.50 24.02 16.37
N GLY A 3 8.17 24.13 16.30
CA GLY A 3 7.29 23.00 16.02
C GLY A 3 7.74 22.36 14.71
N ARG A 4 8.32 21.15 14.82
CA ARG A 4 8.65 20.31 13.69
C ARG A 4 7.31 19.97 13.02
N ARG A 5 6.91 20.77 12.03
CA ARG A 5 5.87 20.37 11.08
C ARG A 5 6.40 19.07 10.47
N GLU A 6 5.90 17.94 10.94
CA GLU A 6 6.12 16.67 10.29
C GLU A 6 5.80 16.93 8.82
N LYS A 7 6.81 16.81 7.93
CA LYS A 7 6.54 16.76 6.51
C LYS A 7 5.48 15.69 6.37
N LYS A 8 4.26 16.06 5.96
CA LYS A 8 3.24 15.09 5.55
C LYS A 8 3.98 14.17 4.59
N ASN A 9 4.29 12.95 5.03
CA ASN A 9 4.95 11.98 4.17
C ASN A 9 4.02 11.84 2.98
N ASP A 10 4.43 12.37 1.83
CA ASP A 10 3.62 12.36 0.63
C ASP A 10 3.08 10.94 0.44
N ILE A 11 1.78 10.79 0.19
CA ILE A 11 1.21 9.47 -0.10
C ILE A 11 2.01 8.90 -1.27
N GLN A 12 2.60 7.71 -1.10
CA GLN A 12 3.36 7.02 -2.15
C GLN A 12 2.67 5.70 -2.51
N GLY A 13 1.41 5.77 -2.98
CA GLY A 13 0.63 4.56 -3.31
C GLY A 13 1.18 3.77 -4.50
N LYS A 14 2.14 4.32 -5.25
CA LYS A 14 2.88 3.58 -6.29
C LYS A 14 3.58 2.33 -5.75
N TRP A 15 4.05 2.35 -4.51
CA TRP A 15 4.75 1.22 -3.90
C TRP A 15 3.84 0.01 -3.70
N LEU A 16 2.58 0.24 -3.32
CA LEU A 16 1.57 -0.82 -3.30
C LEU A 16 1.37 -1.42 -4.69
N LYS A 17 1.26 -0.58 -5.73
CA LYS A 17 1.06 -1.05 -7.12
C LYS A 17 2.23 -1.91 -7.59
N GLU A 18 3.46 -1.50 -7.29
CA GLU A 18 4.67 -2.25 -7.65
C GLU A 18 4.76 -3.58 -6.90
N ALA A 19 4.45 -3.60 -5.61
CA ALA A 19 4.44 -4.82 -4.81
C ALA A 19 3.40 -5.84 -5.33
N LEU A 20 2.20 -5.37 -5.68
CA LEU A 20 1.17 -6.21 -6.31
C LEU A 20 1.63 -6.76 -7.66
N ALA A 21 2.24 -5.91 -8.50
CA ALA A 21 2.75 -6.33 -9.81
C ALA A 21 3.82 -7.41 -9.71
N LYS A 22 4.73 -7.32 -8.71
CA LYS A 22 5.75 -8.33 -8.47
C LYS A 22 5.19 -9.69 -8.05
N GLN A 23 4.01 -9.72 -7.43
CA GLN A 23 3.29 -10.94 -7.09
C GLN A 23 2.36 -11.43 -8.20
N GLY A 24 2.27 -10.73 -9.34
CA GLY A 24 1.30 -11.03 -10.39
C GLY A 24 -0.16 -10.79 -9.97
N VAL A 25 -0.39 -9.93 -8.98
CA VAL A 25 -1.73 -9.61 -8.45
C VAL A 25 -2.20 -8.29 -9.03
N SER A 26 -3.44 -8.25 -9.52
CA SER A 26 -4.07 -7.00 -9.96
C SER A 26 -4.78 -6.29 -8.81
N VAL A 27 -4.92 -4.97 -8.90
CA VAL A 27 -5.73 -4.17 -7.94
C VAL A 27 -7.18 -4.68 -7.88
N TYR A 28 -7.70 -5.15 -9.01
CA TYR A 28 -9.04 -5.75 -9.07
C TYR A 28 -9.12 -7.01 -8.19
N ARG A 29 -8.13 -7.91 -8.31
CA ARG A 29 -8.07 -9.15 -7.51
C ARG A 29 -7.94 -8.83 -6.03
N LEU A 30 -7.03 -7.94 -5.66
CA LEU A 30 -6.86 -7.45 -4.28
C LEU A 30 -8.19 -6.95 -3.70
N ALA A 31 -8.87 -6.06 -4.43
CA ALA A 31 -10.13 -5.47 -3.98
C ALA A 31 -11.22 -6.52 -3.78
N LYS A 32 -11.30 -7.51 -4.68
CA LYS A 32 -12.25 -8.62 -4.59
C LYS A 32 -11.95 -9.50 -3.38
N GLU A 33 -10.69 -9.87 -3.15
CA GLU A 33 -10.29 -10.74 -2.05
C GLU A 33 -10.47 -10.07 -0.67
N LEU A 34 -10.31 -8.75 -0.59
CA LEU A 34 -10.53 -7.99 0.65
C LEU A 34 -11.98 -7.51 0.85
N GLY A 35 -12.85 -7.64 -0.14
CA GLY A 35 -14.21 -7.06 -0.09
C GLY A 35 -14.23 -5.53 0.00
N ILE A 36 -13.19 -4.86 -0.49
CA ILE A 36 -13.02 -3.39 -0.43
C ILE A 36 -13.22 -2.79 -1.83
N SER A 37 -13.79 -1.59 -1.92
CA SER A 37 -13.94 -0.89 -3.20
C SER A 37 -12.59 -0.70 -3.92
N ARG A 38 -12.56 -1.07 -5.21
CA ARG A 38 -11.42 -0.84 -6.12
C ARG A 38 -10.99 0.62 -6.14
N GLU A 39 -11.96 1.54 -6.08
CA GLU A 39 -11.72 2.97 -6.09
C GLU A 39 -10.81 3.39 -4.93
N LYS A 40 -10.98 2.79 -3.75
CA LYS A 40 -10.15 3.08 -2.57
C LYS A 40 -8.66 2.85 -2.87
N PHE A 41 -8.35 1.73 -3.52
CA PHE A 41 -6.97 1.41 -3.91
C PHE A 41 -6.46 2.33 -5.02
N TYR A 42 -7.27 2.64 -6.04
CA TYR A 42 -6.84 3.55 -7.10
C TYR A 42 -6.63 4.99 -6.61
N ARG A 43 -7.46 5.49 -5.69
CA ARG A 43 -7.24 6.78 -5.03
C ARG A 43 -5.96 6.76 -4.20
N HIS A 44 -5.64 5.65 -3.54
CA HIS A 44 -4.36 5.51 -2.86
C HIS A 44 -3.17 5.50 -3.82
N ILE A 45 -3.22 4.67 -4.87
CA ILE A 45 -2.19 4.57 -5.92
C ILE A 45 -1.98 5.92 -6.63
N GLY A 46 -3.05 6.68 -6.85
CA GLY A 46 -3.01 8.03 -7.40
C GLY A 46 -2.66 9.12 -6.39
N ASN A 47 -2.17 8.75 -5.20
CA ASN A 47 -1.74 9.64 -4.11
C ASN A 47 -2.83 10.62 -3.64
N LYS A 48 -4.11 10.24 -3.77
CA LYS A 48 -5.26 11.05 -3.36
C LYS A 48 -5.69 10.79 -1.92
N THR A 49 -5.55 9.55 -1.44
CA THR A 49 -5.99 9.13 -0.10
C THR A 49 -5.05 8.10 0.52
N TYR A 50 -4.90 8.10 1.84
CA TYR A 50 -4.21 7.00 2.54
C TYR A 50 -5.13 5.77 2.64
N LEU A 51 -4.54 4.58 2.63
CA LEU A 51 -5.22 3.39 3.14
C LEU A 51 -5.20 3.42 4.67
N SER A 52 -6.29 2.99 5.30
CA SER A 52 -6.32 2.85 6.75
C SER A 52 -5.38 1.73 7.20
N SER A 53 -4.92 1.80 8.45
CA SER A 53 -4.10 0.75 9.07
C SER A 53 -4.78 -0.62 9.00
N GLU A 54 -6.10 -0.67 9.14
CA GLU A 54 -6.88 -1.90 8.95
C GLU A 54 -6.78 -2.48 7.55
N SER A 55 -6.88 -1.62 6.51
CA SER A 55 -6.72 -2.08 5.11
C SER A 55 -5.30 -2.56 4.84
N LEU A 56 -4.29 -1.90 5.40
CA LEU A 56 -2.89 -2.30 5.29
C LEU A 56 -2.62 -3.62 6.02
N ALA A 57 -3.17 -3.81 7.21
CA ALA A 57 -3.08 -5.07 7.95
C ALA A 57 -3.80 -6.21 7.22
N ALA A 58 -4.93 -5.93 6.59
CA ALA A 58 -5.64 -6.92 5.78
C ALA A 58 -4.83 -7.35 4.54
N ILE A 59 -4.17 -6.40 3.86
CA ILE A 59 -3.22 -6.70 2.77
C ILE A 59 -2.09 -7.61 3.28
N ALA A 60 -1.47 -7.26 4.41
CA ALA A 60 -0.36 -8.03 4.98
C ALA A 60 -0.73 -9.47 5.33
N ARG A 61 -1.96 -9.70 5.81
CA ARG A 61 -2.49 -11.04 6.10
C ARG A 61 -2.79 -11.84 4.84
N LEU A 62 -3.34 -11.18 3.81
CA LEU A 62 -3.72 -11.81 2.56
C LEU A 62 -2.50 -12.14 1.68
N TYR A 63 -1.46 -11.31 1.74
CA TYR A 63 -0.21 -11.49 1.00
C TYR A 63 1.00 -11.46 1.94
N PRO A 64 1.28 -12.55 2.67
CA PRO A 64 2.37 -12.60 3.65
C PRO A 64 3.76 -12.38 3.04
N SER A 65 3.94 -12.69 1.75
CA SER A 65 5.18 -12.43 1.01
C SER A 65 5.34 -10.97 0.58
N MET A 66 4.33 -10.12 0.81
CA MET A 66 4.41 -8.68 0.52
C MET A 66 5.26 -7.99 1.58
N ASN A 67 6.29 -7.27 1.15
CA ASN A 67 7.07 -6.46 2.07
C ASN A 67 6.29 -5.18 2.42
N MET A 68 5.63 -5.16 3.59
CA MET A 68 4.86 -4.00 4.02
C MET A 68 5.73 -2.78 4.34
N ARG A 69 7.00 -2.96 4.69
CA ARG A 69 7.93 -1.83 4.82
C ARG A 69 8.09 -1.14 3.46
N TYR A 70 8.30 -1.92 2.40
CA TYR A 70 8.36 -1.38 1.05
C TYR A 70 7.06 -0.66 0.66
N VAL A 71 5.89 -1.24 0.94
CA VAL A 71 4.60 -0.62 0.63
C VAL A 71 4.44 0.74 1.33
N LEU A 72 4.93 0.87 2.57
CA LEU A 72 4.78 2.07 3.37
C LEU A 72 5.85 3.14 3.09
N THR A 73 7.09 2.73 2.78
CA THR A 73 8.24 3.66 2.71
C THR A 73 8.98 3.65 1.38
N GLY A 74 8.79 2.62 0.56
CA GLY A 74 9.59 2.36 -0.64
C GLY A 74 10.97 1.77 -0.35
N GLU A 75 11.28 1.44 0.91
CA GLU A 75 12.57 0.89 1.31
C GLU A 75 12.60 -0.64 1.18
N GLY A 76 13.70 -1.14 0.63
CA GLY A 76 13.93 -2.58 0.43
C GLY A 76 13.37 -3.09 -0.90
N VAL A 77 13.04 -4.38 -0.95
CA VAL A 77 12.44 -5.04 -2.12
C VAL A 77 10.94 -5.27 -1.92
N PRO A 78 10.10 -5.27 -2.98
CA PRO A 78 8.64 -5.36 -2.83
C PRO A 78 8.10 -6.69 -2.28
N MET A 79 8.93 -7.74 -2.28
CA MET A 79 8.60 -9.06 -1.75
C MET A 79 9.65 -9.49 -0.74
N THR A 80 9.23 -10.15 0.33
CA THR A 80 10.13 -10.87 1.23
C THR A 80 10.33 -12.28 0.69
N THR A 81 11.57 -12.63 0.33
CA THR A 81 12.00 -14.00 0.01
C THR A 81 11.82 -14.95 1.19
#